data_AF-A0AAE0L5N0-F1
#
_entry.id   AF-A0AAE0L5N0-F1
#
_cell.length_a   1.000
_cell.length_b   1.000
_cell.length_c   1.000
_cell.angle_alpha   90.00
_cell.angle_beta   90.00
_cell.angle_gamma   90.00
#
_symmetry.space_group_name_H-M   'P 1'
#
loop_
_entity.id
_entity.type
_entity.pdbx_description
1 polymer ?
#
loop_
_entity_poly.entity_id
_entity_poly.type
_entity_poly.pdbx_seq_one_letter_code
_entity_poly.pdbx_strand_id
1 'polypeptide(L)'
;MADDNYAKPHEIRWLVTAALATGAGILCPGDDYLTGTRPPMKGQPSKGRWMPLGASLAVGFFKDAFGDSNSLVRRDVLEATGGFAEGSGAGGEDSTGEDWEFFAAAVMAGHQLLPVPFPLFW
;
A
#
# COMPACT_ATOMS: atom_id res chain seq x y z
N MET A 1 5.46 4.64 2.66
CA MET A 1 5.84 5.51 1.54
C MET A 1 7.35 5.53 1.43
N ALA A 2 7.87 5.14 0.27
CA ALA A 2 9.29 5.21 -0.05
C ALA A 2 9.71 6.66 -0.37
N ASP A 3 11.01 6.94 -0.31
CA ASP A 3 11.56 8.29 -0.54
C ASP A 3 11.55 8.70 -2.01
N ASP A 4 11.28 7.78 -2.92
CA ASP A 4 11.10 7.99 -4.35
C ASP A 4 9.64 8.19 -4.78
N ASN A 5 8.68 8.08 -3.84
CA ASN A 5 7.28 8.36 -4.11
C ASN A 5 6.97 9.86 -4.08
N TYR A 6 6.00 10.28 -4.89
CA TYR A 6 5.46 11.64 -4.86
C TYR A 6 3.99 11.67 -4.46
N ALA A 7 3.74 12.05 -3.20
CA ALA A 7 2.40 12.21 -2.63
C ALA A 7 1.52 13.17 -3.45
N LYS A 8 0.28 12.76 -3.74
CA LYS A 8 -0.71 13.70 -4.30
C LYS A 8 -1.32 14.54 -3.17
N PRO A 9 -1.77 15.78 -3.46
CA PRO A 9 -2.24 16.70 -2.42
C PRO A 9 -3.37 16.19 -1.52
N HIS A 10 -4.12 15.18 -1.97
CA HIS A 10 -5.28 14.64 -1.28
C HIS A 10 -5.06 13.24 -0.68
N GLU A 11 -3.84 12.71 -0.71
CA GLU A 11 -3.52 11.36 -0.24
C GLU A 11 -3.99 11.09 1.19
N ILE A 12 -3.43 11.83 2.15
CA ILE A 12 -3.77 11.68 3.56
C ILE A 12 -5.26 11.90 3.79
N ARG A 13 -5.87 12.89 3.11
CA ARG A 13 -7.30 13.17 3.23
C ARG A 13 -8.12 11.94 2.87
N TRP A 14 -7.84 11.29 1.75
CA TRP A 14 -8.63 10.14 1.29
C TRP A 14 -8.35 8.89 2.10
N LEU A 15 -7.10 8.63 2.47
CA LEU A 15 -6.76 7.50 3.36
C LEU A 15 -7.50 7.62 4.70
N VAL A 16 -7.43 8.79 5.35
CA VAL A 16 -8.12 9.01 6.63
C VAL A 16 -9.64 8.98 6.45
N THR A 17 -10.18 9.58 5.39
CA THR A 17 -11.63 9.54 5.13
C THR A 17 -12.13 8.11 4.95
N ALA A 18 -11.41 7.29 4.17
CA ALA A 18 -11.77 5.90 3.98
C ALA A 18 -11.64 5.09 5.28
N ALA A 19 -10.62 5.37 6.11
CA ALA A 19 -10.42 4.66 7.38
C ALA A 19 -11.57 4.93 8.33
N LEU A 20 -11.98 6.19 8.45
CA LEU A 20 -13.11 6.60 9.30
C LEU A 20 -14.45 6.09 8.77
N ALA A 21 -14.63 6.04 7.44
CA ALA A 21 -15.90 5.59 6.84
C ALA A 21 -16.10 4.06 6.88
N THR A 22 -15.01 3.29 6.84
CA THR A 22 -15.06 1.82 6.71
C THR A 22 -14.69 1.09 8.00
N GLY A 23 -13.88 1.70 8.86
CA GLY A 23 -13.27 1.02 10.01
C GLY A 23 -12.19 -0.02 9.61
N ALA A 24 -11.77 -0.04 8.35
CA ALA A 24 -10.77 -0.99 7.85
C ALA A 24 -9.45 -0.89 8.64
N GLY A 25 -8.80 -2.03 8.79
CA GLY A 25 -7.51 -2.12 9.46
C GLY A 25 -6.35 -1.63 8.59
N ILE A 26 -6.48 -1.83 7.28
CA ILE A 26 -5.45 -1.50 6.28
C ILE A 26 -6.13 -0.87 5.07
N LEU A 27 -5.56 0.23 4.57
CA LEU A 27 -5.97 0.89 3.33
C LEU A 27 -4.82 1.05 2.37
N CYS A 28 -5.00 0.55 1.15
CA CYS A 28 -3.98 0.54 0.12
C CYS A 28 -4.47 1.37 -1.09
N PRO A 29 -3.89 2.55 -1.35
CA PRO A 29 -4.14 3.26 -2.59
C PRO A 29 -3.38 2.64 -3.76
N GLY A 30 -3.71 3.05 -4.98
CA GLY A 30 -2.85 2.80 -6.13
C GLY A 30 -1.81 3.90 -6.35
N ASP A 31 -0.98 3.70 -7.36
CA ASP A 31 0.04 4.64 -7.83
C ASP A 31 -0.18 4.99 -9.31
N ASP A 32 0.22 6.21 -9.66
CA ASP A 32 0.42 6.59 -11.06
C ASP A 32 1.91 6.51 -11.38
N TYR A 33 2.31 5.85 -12.46
CA TYR A 33 3.74 5.65 -12.73
C TYR A 33 4.53 6.96 -12.85
N LEU A 34 5.46 7.17 -11.92
CA LEU A 34 6.47 8.22 -12.03
C LEU A 34 7.47 7.87 -13.14
N THR A 35 7.61 8.75 -14.14
CA THR A 35 8.59 8.57 -15.20
C THR A 35 9.63 9.69 -15.20
N GLY A 36 10.91 9.31 -15.13
CA GLY A 36 12.03 10.23 -15.11
C GLY A 36 12.47 10.60 -13.70
N THR A 37 13.28 11.66 -13.58
CA THR A 37 13.94 12.06 -12.32
C THR A 37 13.39 13.35 -11.73
N ARG A 38 12.25 13.83 -12.23
CA ARG A 38 11.63 15.09 -11.79
C ARG A 38 10.24 14.81 -11.21
N PRO A 39 9.81 15.62 -10.23
CA PRO A 39 8.43 15.60 -9.78
C PRO A 39 7.42 15.75 -10.93
N PRO A 40 6.24 15.12 -10.84
CA PRO A 40 5.20 15.27 -11.84
C PRO A 40 4.74 16.72 -11.92
N MET A 41 4.59 17.25 -13.14
CA MET A 41 4.08 18.59 -13.35
C MET A 41 2.58 18.64 -13.01
N LYS A 42 2.11 19.79 -12.51
CA LYS A 42 0.67 19.98 -12.24
C LYS A 42 -0.14 19.73 -13.52
N GLY A 43 -1.06 18.76 -13.46
CA GLY A 43 -1.91 18.39 -14.61
C GLY A 43 -1.26 17.43 -15.60
N GLN A 44 -0.06 16.94 -15.32
CA GLN A 44 0.57 15.88 -16.12
C GLN A 44 -0.27 14.60 -16.03
N PRO A 45 -0.71 14.02 -17.16
CA PRO A 45 -1.37 12.73 -17.16
C PRO A 45 -0.35 11.62 -16.87
N SER A 46 -0.79 10.59 -16.14
CA SER A 46 0.04 9.40 -15.95
C SER A 46 0.14 8.58 -17.22
N LYS A 47 1.30 7.93 -17.44
CA LYS A 47 1.51 6.98 -18.55
C LYS A 47 0.95 5.59 -18.25
N GLY A 48 0.65 5.30 -16.99
CA GLY A 48 0.11 4.04 -16.53
C GLY A 48 -0.14 4.09 -15.03
N ARG A 49 -0.81 3.08 -14.51
CA ARG A 49 -1.12 3.00 -13.09
C ARG A 49 -1.21 1.58 -12.65
N TRP A 50 -0.84 1.35 -11.40
CA TRP A 50 -1.13 0.13 -10.72
C TRP A 50 -2.19 0.38 -9.65
N MET A 51 -3.07 -0.60 -9.48
CA MET A 51 -4.17 -0.55 -8.53
C MET A 51 -4.24 -1.89 -7.82
N PRO A 52 -4.30 -1.91 -6.48
CA PRO A 52 -4.46 -3.15 -5.74
C PRO A 52 -5.85 -3.74 -6.00
N LEU A 53 -5.92 -5.08 -6.06
CA LEU A 53 -7.19 -5.81 -6.09
C LEU A 53 -7.82 -5.89 -4.69
N GLY A 54 -7.03 -5.69 -3.64
CA GLY A 54 -7.44 -5.78 -2.24
C GLY A 54 -7.16 -7.15 -1.63
N ALA A 55 -7.95 -7.54 -0.63
CA ALA A 55 -7.77 -8.75 0.19
C ALA A 55 -8.01 -10.11 -0.54
N SER A 56 -7.53 -10.25 -1.78
CA SER A 56 -7.69 -11.45 -2.59
C SER A 56 -6.54 -12.43 -2.35
N LEU A 57 -6.63 -13.26 -1.30
CA LEU A 57 -5.62 -14.29 -0.98
C LEU A 57 -5.30 -15.22 -2.16
N ALA A 58 -6.29 -15.58 -2.98
CA ALA A 58 -6.08 -16.47 -4.12
C ALA A 58 -5.15 -15.86 -5.19
N VAL A 59 -5.20 -14.54 -5.37
CA VAL A 59 -4.29 -13.83 -6.31
C VAL A 59 -3.00 -13.45 -5.60
N GLY A 60 -3.13 -12.96 -4.36
CA GLY A 60 -2.07 -12.62 -3.42
C GLY A 60 -1.15 -13.78 -3.06
N PHE A 61 -1.45 -15.02 -3.46
CA PHE A 61 -0.52 -16.13 -3.34
C PHE A 61 0.50 -16.18 -4.49
N PHE A 62 0.13 -15.70 -5.68
CA PHE A 62 0.97 -15.78 -6.89
C PHE A 62 1.67 -14.46 -7.23
N LYS A 63 1.04 -13.34 -6.89
CA LYS A 63 1.58 -11.99 -7.10
C LYS A 63 0.96 -11.03 -6.11
N ASP A 64 1.62 -9.92 -5.83
CA ASP A 64 1.01 -8.91 -4.99
C ASP A 64 -0.31 -8.38 -5.60
N ALA A 65 -1.31 -8.37 -4.75
CA ALA A 65 -2.68 -7.96 -5.02
C ALA A 65 -3.20 -7.00 -3.94
N PHE A 66 -2.45 -6.83 -2.85
CA PHE A 66 -2.92 -6.20 -1.63
C PHE A 66 -2.66 -4.70 -1.63
N GLY A 67 -1.46 -4.28 -2.00
CA GLY A 67 -1.07 -2.88 -1.88
C GLY A 67 0.43 -2.70 -1.88
N ASP A 68 0.83 -1.43 -1.99
CA ASP A 68 2.21 -1.02 -1.82
C ASP A 68 2.49 -0.65 -0.35
N SER A 69 3.77 -0.62 0.03
CA SER A 69 4.31 -0.03 1.26
C SER A 69 3.72 1.35 1.62
N ASN A 70 3.24 2.11 0.64
CA ASN A 70 2.48 3.32 0.84
C ASN A 70 1.00 3.05 1.18
N SER A 71 0.76 2.54 2.38
CA SER A 71 -0.55 2.21 2.92
C SER A 71 -0.83 2.90 4.26
N LEU A 72 -2.09 3.00 4.65
CA LEU A 72 -2.50 3.41 5.99
C LEU A 72 -2.88 2.17 6.80
N VAL A 73 -2.13 1.90 7.86
CA VAL A 73 -2.33 0.74 8.74
C VAL A 73 -2.76 1.22 10.13
N ARG A 74 -3.82 0.61 10.67
CA ARG A 74 -4.27 0.85 12.04
C ARG A 74 -3.26 0.22 12.99
N ARG A 75 -2.86 0.98 14.01
CA ARG A 75 -1.77 0.59 14.92
C ARG A 75 -1.99 -0.77 15.61
N ASP A 76 -3.21 -1.02 16.08
CA ASP A 76 -3.58 -2.28 16.72
C ASP A 76 -3.48 -3.48 15.76
N VAL A 77 -3.75 -3.29 14.47
CA VAL A 77 -3.60 -4.32 13.43
C VAL A 77 -2.12 -4.61 13.16
N LEU A 78 -1.28 -3.57 13.10
CA LEU A 78 0.16 -3.72 12.98
C LEU A 78 0.73 -4.52 14.17
N GLU A 79 0.35 -4.13 15.39
CA GLU A 79 0.78 -4.80 16.63
C GLU A 79 0.25 -6.24 16.72
N ALA A 80 -1.00 -6.49 16.33
CA ALA A 80 -1.60 -7.83 16.35
C ALA A 80 -0.99 -8.79 15.32
N THR A 81 -0.51 -8.27 14.18
CA THR A 81 0.12 -9.06 13.11
C THR A 81 1.62 -9.29 13.37
N GLY A 82 2.21 -8.56 14.32
CA GLY A 82 3.64 -8.65 14.65
C GLY A 82 4.55 -7.76 13.80
N GLY A 83 3.97 -6.84 13.01
CA GLY A 83 4.73 -5.92 12.14
C GLY A 83 5.25 -6.56 10.86
N PHE A 84 6.22 -5.88 10.23
CA PHE A 84 6.95 -6.40 9.07
C PHE A 84 8.03 -7.41 9.51
N ALA A 85 8.41 -8.32 8.62
CA ALA A 85 9.42 -9.33 8.93
C ALA A 85 10.81 -8.69 9.14
N GLU A 86 11.44 -8.93 10.30
CA GLU A 86 12.75 -8.34 10.69
C GLU A 86 13.94 -9.30 10.48
N GLY A 87 13.78 -10.33 9.63
CA GLY A 87 14.80 -11.36 9.40
C GLY A 87 16.10 -10.85 8.75
N SER A 88 17.05 -11.75 8.47
CA SER A 88 18.39 -11.45 7.95
C SER A 88 18.46 -10.79 6.55
N GLY A 89 17.32 -10.36 5.99
CA GLY A 89 17.20 -9.58 4.76
C GLY A 89 16.48 -8.23 4.94
N ALA A 90 16.01 -7.89 6.15
CA ALA A 90 15.24 -6.67 6.41
C ALA A 90 16.08 -5.41 6.12
N GLY A 91 15.55 -4.53 5.26
CA GLY A 91 16.20 -3.28 4.84
C GLY A 91 17.32 -3.39 3.79
N GLY A 92 17.55 -4.57 3.19
CA GLY A 92 18.49 -4.79 2.07
C GLY A 92 17.80 -5.22 0.77
N GLU A 93 18.54 -5.61 -0.27
CA GLU A 93 17.94 -6.12 -1.53
C GLU A 93 17.03 -7.36 -1.31
N ASP A 94 17.29 -8.11 -0.23
CA ASP A 94 16.52 -9.26 0.21
C ASP A 94 15.21 -8.89 0.97
N SER A 95 14.91 -7.60 1.19
CA SER A 95 13.66 -7.14 1.85
C SER A 95 12.48 -6.98 0.88
N THR A 96 12.64 -7.43 -0.35
CA THR A 96 11.61 -7.32 -1.38
C THR A 96 10.40 -8.18 -1.01
N GLY A 97 9.22 -7.56 -0.83
CA GLY A 97 7.96 -8.23 -0.52
C GLY A 97 7.59 -8.33 0.96
N GLU A 98 8.28 -7.62 1.85
CA GLU A 98 7.94 -7.55 3.29
C GLU A 98 6.51 -7.01 3.52
N ASP A 99 6.07 -6.07 2.68
CA ASP A 99 4.72 -5.52 2.67
C ASP A 99 3.69 -6.54 2.19
N TRP A 100 4.01 -7.27 1.12
CA TRP A 100 3.19 -8.37 0.63
C TRP A 100 3.00 -9.45 1.72
N GLU A 101 4.08 -9.86 2.41
CA GLU A 101 4.00 -10.81 3.53
C GLU A 101 3.13 -10.28 4.67
N PHE A 102 3.37 -9.03 5.09
CA PHE A 102 2.58 -8.37 6.13
C PHE A 102 1.09 -8.32 5.79
N PHE A 103 0.73 -7.90 4.57
CA PHE A 103 -0.66 -7.82 4.15
C PHE A 103 -1.31 -9.20 4.04
N ALA A 104 -0.59 -10.21 3.54
CA ALA A 104 -1.07 -11.58 3.49
C ALA A 104 -1.36 -12.10 4.90
N ALA A 105 -0.44 -11.88 5.86
CA ALA A 105 -0.60 -12.27 7.25
C ALA A 105 -1.81 -11.58 7.89
N ALA A 106 -1.95 -10.26 7.72
CA ALA A 106 -3.07 -9.51 8.26
C ALA A 106 -4.42 -9.98 7.70
N VAL A 107 -4.51 -10.22 6.39
CA VAL A 107 -5.74 -10.73 5.74
C VAL A 107 -6.06 -12.16 6.21
N MET A 108 -5.05 -13.04 6.34
CA MET A 108 -5.25 -14.40 6.89
C MET A 108 -5.69 -14.39 8.35
N ALA A 109 -5.24 -13.40 9.14
CA ALA A 109 -5.70 -13.16 10.50
C ALA A 109 -7.11 -12.55 10.60
N GLY A 110 -7.75 -12.27 9.46
CA GLY A 110 -9.11 -11.73 9.39
C GLY A 110 -9.20 -10.20 9.49
N HIS A 111 -8.07 -9.49 9.40
CA HIS A 111 -8.10 -8.03 9.34
C HIS A 111 -8.58 -7.55 7.97
N GLN A 112 -9.38 -6.49 7.98
CA GLN A 112 -9.93 -5.92 6.76
C GLN A 112 -8.90 -5.02 6.08
N LEU A 113 -8.50 -5.42 4.87
CA LEU A 113 -7.71 -4.62 3.94
C LEU A 113 -8.59 -4.19 2.77
N LEU A 114 -8.67 -2.87 2.52
CA LEU A 114 -9.45 -2.32 1.40
C LEU A 114 -8.58 -1.48 0.47
N PRO A 115 -8.77 -1.60 -0.86
CA PRO A 115 -8.17 -0.68 -1.80
C PRO A 115 -8.88 0.68 -1.74
N VAL A 116 -8.13 1.77 -1.84
CA VAL A 116 -8.71 3.10 -2.13
C VAL A 116 -8.81 3.24 -3.65
N PRO A 117 -9.98 3.57 -4.23
CA PRO A 117 -10.23 3.45 -5.68
C PRO A 117 -9.59 4.56 -6.53
N PHE A 118 -8.57 5.25 -6.01
CA PHE A 118 -7.84 6.30 -6.71
C PHE A 118 -6.35 6.14 -6.43
N PRO A 119 -5.49 6.44 -7.41
CA PRO A 119 -4.07 6.49 -7.12
C PRO A 119 -3.75 7.76 -6.34
N LEU A 120 -3.12 7.62 -5.18
CA LEU A 120 -2.88 8.73 -4.26
C LEU A 120 -1.43 9.22 -4.26
N PHE A 121 -0.55 8.54 -4.98
CA PHE A 121 0.84 8.91 -5.14
C PHE A 121 1.32 8.62 -6.56
N TRP A 122 2.58 8.97 -6.82
CA TRP A 122 3.35 8.58 -7.98
C TRP A 122 4.60 7.83 -7.57
#